data_AF-A0A945E171-F1
#
_entry.id   AF-A0A945E171-F1
#
_cell.length_a   1.000
_cell.length_b   1.000
_cell.length_c   1.000
_cell.angle_alpha   90.00
_cell.angle_beta   90.00
_cell.angle_gamma   90.00
#
_symmetry.space_group_name_H-M   'P 1'
#
loop_
_entity.id
_entity.type
_entity.pdbx_description
1 polymer ?
#
loop_
_entity_poly.entity_id
_entity_poly.type
_entity_poly.pdbx_seq_one_letter_code
_entity_poly.pdbx_strand_id
1 'polypeptide(L)'
;MSNNVNPMEDARAVLRAMRERAEELDVQGVSIVVSSAVLRELSLINEEELTSLSLVELLINLMDDEQPFMSAVLIDIIGKFEREPDFENRGADDLGTNYFGFAIGKLAQMVRTGENSQGDEPVRRGESAARGGIIRHRIMTAFSGGTEVQDTDISRFGTDKYEELLISRWQEELDRTHPWINGTVLGEKADKEEIIEQNTPFLEPNEIIDEVEITDGTILIVKAKNNLE
;
A
#
# COMPACT_ATOMS: atom_id res chain seq x y z
N MET A 1 23.01 -11.37 -10.46
CA MET A 1 22.63 -12.08 -9.23
C MET A 1 21.53 -11.25 -8.62
N SER A 2 20.30 -11.77 -8.55
CA SER A 2 19.18 -11.02 -7.97
C SER A 2 19.52 -10.71 -6.53
N ASN A 3 19.41 -9.46 -6.12
CA ASN A 3 19.13 -9.18 -4.70
C ASN A 3 17.91 -10.05 -4.37
N ASN A 4 18.06 -11.00 -3.45
CA ASN A 4 16.95 -11.83 -2.98
C ASN A 4 15.99 -10.92 -2.22
N VAL A 5 15.18 -10.19 -2.96
CA VAL A 5 14.02 -9.48 -2.47
C VAL A 5 13.11 -10.55 -1.92
N ASN A 6 12.74 -10.40 -0.65
CA ASN A 6 11.76 -11.25 0.00
C ASN A 6 10.49 -10.40 0.19
N PRO A 7 9.51 -10.48 -0.72
CA PRO A 7 8.23 -9.77 -0.61
C PRO A 7 7.55 -9.91 0.75
N MET A 8 7.72 -11.06 1.42
CA MET A 8 7.22 -11.28 2.77
C MET A 8 7.91 -10.38 3.80
N GLU A 9 9.22 -10.12 3.67
CA GLU A 9 9.94 -9.20 4.56
C GLU A 9 9.51 -7.74 4.34
N ASP A 10 9.18 -7.35 3.11
CA ASP A 10 8.65 -6.00 2.86
C ASP A 10 7.28 -5.81 3.48
N ALA A 11 6.38 -6.79 3.29
CA ALA A 11 5.06 -6.75 3.91
C ALA A 11 5.16 -6.72 5.45
N ARG A 12 6.15 -7.41 6.03
CA ARG A 12 6.46 -7.34 7.47
C ARG A 12 7.02 -5.98 7.89
N ALA A 13 7.88 -5.37 7.07
CA ALA A 13 8.40 -4.03 7.34
C ALA A 13 7.27 -2.99 7.35
N VAL A 14 6.30 -3.13 6.44
CA VAL A 14 5.09 -2.30 6.41
C VAL A 14 4.26 -2.49 7.67
N LEU A 15 4.00 -3.74 8.10
CA LEU A 15 3.28 -3.99 9.36
C LEU A 15 3.99 -3.38 10.57
N ARG A 16 5.33 -3.46 10.62
CA ARG A 16 6.13 -2.83 11.69
C ARG A 16 5.98 -1.32 11.69
N ALA A 17 6.06 -0.69 10.52
CA ALA A 17 5.86 0.76 10.41
C ALA A 17 4.45 1.18 10.86
N MET A 18 3.41 0.43 10.47
CA MET A 18 2.04 0.68 10.96
C MET A 18 1.96 0.53 12.49
N ARG A 19 2.63 -0.48 13.06
CA ARG A 19 2.71 -0.67 14.51
C ARG A 19 3.42 0.49 15.20
N GLU A 20 4.58 0.90 14.73
CA GLU A 20 5.34 2.03 15.26
C GLU A 20 4.46 3.29 15.26
N ARG A 21 3.75 3.54 14.16
CA ARG A 21 2.83 4.67 14.07
C ARG A 21 1.64 4.56 15.02
N ALA A 22 1.07 3.37 15.19
CA ALA A 22 0.00 3.15 16.15
C ALA A 22 0.48 3.38 17.59
N GLU A 23 1.70 2.94 17.93
CA GLU A 23 2.33 3.15 19.23
C GLU A 23 2.62 4.65 19.50
N GLU A 24 3.08 5.40 18.50
CA GLU A 24 3.26 6.86 18.58
C GLU A 24 1.95 7.61 18.88
N LEU A 25 0.84 7.11 18.35
CA LEU A 25 -0.50 7.68 18.52
C LEU A 25 -1.24 7.14 19.75
N ASP A 26 -0.63 6.23 20.52
CA ASP A 26 -1.24 5.49 21.64
C ASP A 26 -2.55 4.76 21.23
N VAL A 27 -2.52 4.12 20.06
CA VAL A 27 -3.67 3.40 19.49
C VAL A 27 -3.41 1.89 19.51
N GLN A 28 -4.37 1.15 20.06
CA GLN A 28 -4.42 -0.30 19.98
C GLN A 28 -5.40 -0.72 18.88
N GLY A 29 -5.13 -1.82 18.19
CA GLY A 29 -5.97 -2.28 17.10
C GLY A 29 -5.36 -3.41 16.28
N VAL A 30 -5.82 -3.49 15.04
CA VAL A 30 -5.40 -4.52 14.08
C VAL A 30 -4.97 -3.87 12.77
N SER A 31 -3.76 -4.21 12.33
CA SER A 31 -3.20 -3.84 11.03
C SER A 31 -3.33 -5.00 10.04
N ILE A 32 -3.63 -4.69 8.79
CA ILE A 32 -3.72 -5.63 7.69
C ILE A 32 -2.92 -5.10 6.51
N VAL A 33 -2.17 -6.00 5.85
CA VAL A 33 -1.38 -5.71 4.65
C VAL A 33 -1.63 -6.78 3.59
N VAL A 34 -1.85 -6.33 2.35
CA VAL A 34 -1.86 -7.15 1.13
C VAL A 34 -0.93 -6.51 0.11
N SER A 35 0.00 -7.27 -0.47
CA SER A 35 0.98 -6.78 -1.45
C SER A 35 0.93 -7.61 -2.72
N SER A 36 1.04 -6.94 -3.88
CA SER A 36 1.09 -7.61 -5.19
C SER A 36 2.33 -8.50 -5.33
N ALA A 37 3.44 -8.12 -4.70
CA ALA A 37 4.67 -8.92 -4.71
C ALA A 37 4.50 -10.24 -3.95
N VAL A 38 3.81 -10.23 -2.81
CA VAL A 38 3.50 -11.46 -2.06
C VAL A 38 2.48 -12.31 -2.81
N LEU A 39 1.48 -11.68 -3.41
CA LEU A 39 0.48 -12.35 -4.25
C LEU A 39 1.14 -13.10 -5.42
N ARG A 40 2.12 -12.47 -6.08
CA ARG A 40 2.91 -13.10 -7.15
C ARG A 40 3.61 -14.38 -6.68
N GLU A 41 4.29 -14.34 -5.54
CA GLU A 41 5.02 -15.52 -5.02
C GLU A 41 4.10 -16.70 -4.73
N LEU A 42 2.86 -16.42 -4.31
CA LEU A 42 1.89 -17.44 -3.91
C LEU A 42 1.05 -17.99 -5.07
N SER A 43 0.85 -17.18 -6.12
CA SER A 43 -0.04 -17.51 -7.24
C SER A 43 0.68 -17.76 -8.57
N LEU A 44 2.02 -17.90 -8.57
CA LEU A 44 2.86 -18.17 -9.76
C LEU A 44 2.64 -17.19 -10.93
N ILE A 45 2.29 -15.94 -10.61
CA ILE A 45 2.03 -14.87 -11.57
C ILE A 45 3.34 -14.48 -12.27
N ASN A 46 3.29 -14.22 -13.57
CA ASN A 46 4.48 -13.82 -14.31
C ASN A 46 4.86 -12.35 -13.99
N GLU A 47 6.07 -11.95 -14.38
CA GLU A 47 6.59 -10.62 -14.05
C GLU A 47 5.88 -9.50 -14.83
N GLU A 48 5.52 -9.76 -16.08
CA GLU A 48 4.83 -8.81 -16.97
C GLU A 48 3.44 -8.43 -16.45
N GLU A 49 2.68 -9.38 -15.90
CA GLU A 49 1.38 -9.13 -15.26
C GLU A 49 1.52 -8.31 -13.98
N LEU A 50 2.56 -8.59 -13.17
CA LEU A 50 2.81 -7.83 -11.93
C LEU A 50 3.20 -6.37 -12.20
N THR A 51 3.83 -6.09 -13.34
CA THR A 51 4.32 -4.76 -13.69
C THR A 51 3.28 -3.94 -14.46
N SER A 52 2.33 -4.60 -15.12
CA SER A 52 1.29 -3.95 -15.93
C SER A 52 -0.03 -3.74 -15.21
N LEU A 53 -0.29 -4.46 -14.11
CA LEU A 53 -1.55 -4.40 -13.37
C LEU A 53 -1.36 -3.83 -11.97
N SER A 54 -2.30 -3.01 -11.53
CA SER A 54 -2.47 -2.67 -10.11
C SER A 54 -2.82 -3.91 -9.29
N LEU A 55 -2.62 -3.84 -7.97
CA LEU A 55 -3.01 -4.92 -7.06
C LEU A 55 -4.51 -5.25 -7.15
N VAL A 56 -5.37 -4.24 -7.36
CA VAL A 56 -6.82 -4.45 -7.52
C VAL A 56 -7.11 -5.24 -8.79
N GLU A 57 -6.56 -4.80 -9.92
CA GLU A 57 -6.73 -5.49 -11.21
C GLU A 57 -6.20 -6.92 -11.14
N LEU A 58 -5.06 -7.11 -10.48
CA LEU A 58 -4.48 -8.44 -10.27
C LEU A 58 -5.42 -9.33 -9.45
N LEU A 59 -5.98 -8.82 -8.36
CA LEU A 59 -6.93 -9.58 -7.52
C LEU A 59 -8.22 -9.93 -8.29
N ILE A 60 -8.76 -8.99 -9.08
CA ILE A 60 -9.97 -9.21 -9.89
C ILE A 60 -9.70 -10.30 -10.94
N ASN A 61 -8.60 -10.18 -11.70
CA ASN A 61 -8.25 -11.14 -12.72
C ASN A 61 -8.11 -12.56 -12.14
N LEU A 62 -7.45 -12.70 -10.99
CA LEU A 62 -7.30 -13.98 -10.31
C LEU A 62 -8.63 -14.54 -9.78
N MET A 63 -9.56 -13.68 -9.36
CA MET A 63 -10.90 -14.10 -8.92
C MET A 63 -11.76 -14.62 -10.08
N ASP A 64 -11.53 -14.11 -11.29
CA ASP A 64 -12.28 -14.47 -12.49
C ASP A 64 -11.71 -15.69 -13.24
N ASP A 65 -10.43 -16.05 -13.04
CA ASP A 65 -9.71 -17.03 -13.87
C ASP A 65 -10.12 -18.51 -13.65
N GLU A 66 -11.21 -18.80 -12.93
CA GLU A 66 -11.70 -20.13 -12.49
C GLU A 66 -10.66 -21.01 -11.76
N GLN A 67 -9.40 -20.55 -11.64
CA GLN A 67 -8.30 -21.22 -10.97
C GLN A 67 -8.20 -20.79 -9.51
N PRO A 68 -7.78 -21.70 -8.61
CA PRO A 68 -7.52 -21.34 -7.23
C PRO A 68 -6.30 -20.43 -7.16
N PHE A 69 -6.50 -19.16 -6.81
CA PHE A 69 -5.42 -18.26 -6.42
C PHE A 69 -5.25 -18.24 -4.90
N MET A 70 -4.05 -17.90 -4.45
CA MET A 70 -3.75 -17.66 -3.04
C MET A 70 -3.23 -16.25 -2.86
N SER A 71 -3.96 -15.42 -2.12
CA SER A 71 -3.44 -14.18 -1.58
C SER A 71 -3.04 -14.38 -0.11
N ALA A 72 -1.91 -13.79 0.29
CA ALA A 72 -1.61 -13.65 1.71
C ALA A 72 -2.10 -12.30 2.20
N VAL A 73 -2.93 -12.37 3.23
CA VAL A 73 -3.29 -11.23 4.06
C VAL A 73 -2.45 -11.33 5.31
N LEU A 74 -1.48 -10.42 5.47
CA LEU A 74 -0.68 -10.35 6.69
C LEU A 74 -1.45 -9.51 7.71
N ILE A 75 -1.50 -10.00 8.94
CA ILE A 75 -2.26 -9.40 10.03
C ILE A 75 -1.31 -9.18 11.21
N ASP A 76 -1.36 -7.99 11.80
CA ASP A 76 -0.67 -7.70 13.06
C ASP A 76 -1.66 -7.18 14.11
N ILE A 77 -1.56 -7.72 15.33
CA ILE A 77 -2.40 -7.35 16.47
C ILE A 77 -1.59 -6.45 17.39
N ILE A 78 -2.03 -5.20 17.52
CA ILE A 78 -1.36 -4.17 18.32
C ILE A 78 -2.17 -3.96 19.58
N GLY A 79 -1.78 -4.62 20.66
CA GLY A 79 -2.45 -4.54 21.96
C GLY A 79 -3.76 -5.33 22.04
N LYS A 80 -4.80 -4.94 21.29
CA LYS A 80 -6.14 -5.54 21.38
C LYS A 80 -6.71 -5.91 20.02
N PHE A 81 -7.29 -7.11 19.95
CA PHE A 81 -8.03 -7.61 18.80
C PHE A 81 -9.47 -7.07 18.74
N GLU A 82 -10.06 -6.79 19.89
CA GLU A 82 -11.41 -6.26 20.05
C GLU A 82 -11.53 -5.43 21.33
N ARG A 83 -12.65 -4.72 21.44
CA ARG A 83 -13.09 -4.02 22.64
C ARG A 83 -14.45 -4.56 23.04
N GLU A 84 -14.55 -5.02 24.27
CA GLU A 84 -15.83 -5.45 24.84
C GLU A 84 -16.83 -4.27 24.95
N PRO A 85 -18.14 -4.58 24.96
CA PRO A 85 -19.18 -3.64 25.36
C PRO A 85 -18.86 -2.95 26.69
N ASP A 86 -19.04 -1.64 26.75
CA ASP A 86 -18.95 -0.85 27.98
C ASP A 86 -20.30 -0.18 28.28
N PHE A 87 -21.22 -0.98 28.83
CA PHE A 87 -22.57 -0.52 29.14
C PHE A 87 -22.63 0.55 30.23
N GLU A 88 -21.59 0.64 31.08
CA GLU A 88 -21.54 1.57 32.21
C GLU A 88 -21.09 2.96 31.79
N ASN A 89 -20.03 3.08 31.00
CA ASN A 89 -19.48 4.38 30.59
C ASN A 89 -19.96 4.85 29.22
N ARG A 90 -20.30 3.92 28.31
CA ARG A 90 -20.72 4.24 26.93
C ARG A 90 -22.20 4.00 26.67
N GLY A 91 -22.91 3.42 27.64
CA GLY A 91 -24.35 3.26 27.66
C GLY A 91 -24.83 1.93 27.09
N ALA A 92 -26.13 1.66 27.25
CA ALA A 92 -26.74 0.37 26.94
C ALA A 92 -26.63 -0.05 25.46
N ASP A 93 -26.40 0.90 24.55
CA ASP A 93 -26.29 0.66 23.11
C ASP A 93 -24.85 0.36 22.65
N ASP A 94 -23.86 0.42 23.56
CA ASP A 94 -22.49 0.07 23.21
C ASP A 94 -22.31 -1.45 23.08
N LEU A 95 -22.21 -1.95 21.85
CA LEU A 95 -22.04 -3.36 21.54
C LEU A 95 -20.58 -3.83 21.53
N GLY A 96 -19.63 -2.97 21.90
CA GLY A 96 -18.21 -3.26 21.73
C GLY A 96 -17.77 -3.08 20.27
N THR A 97 -16.58 -3.55 19.94
CA THR A 97 -15.98 -3.37 18.60
C THR A 97 -15.00 -4.48 18.30
N ASN A 98 -15.22 -5.23 17.22
CA ASN A 98 -14.27 -6.20 16.71
C ASN A 98 -13.35 -5.52 15.68
N TYR A 99 -12.14 -5.14 16.10
CA TYR A 99 -11.22 -4.38 15.25
C TYR A 99 -10.77 -5.18 14.03
N PHE A 100 -10.54 -6.48 14.18
CA PHE A 100 -10.22 -7.34 13.05
C PHE A 100 -11.36 -7.39 12.01
N GLY A 101 -12.60 -7.54 12.47
CA GLY A 101 -13.78 -7.53 11.59
C GLY A 101 -13.92 -6.22 10.82
N PHE A 102 -13.67 -5.08 11.49
CA PHE A 102 -13.65 -3.78 10.83
C PHE A 102 -12.51 -3.65 9.82
N ALA A 103 -11.28 -4.03 10.18
CA ALA A 103 -10.13 -3.96 9.29
C ALA A 103 -10.32 -4.84 8.03
N ILE A 104 -10.84 -6.07 8.20
CA ILE A 104 -11.21 -6.94 7.07
C ILE A 104 -12.32 -6.33 6.23
N GLY A 105 -13.33 -5.73 6.86
CA GLY A 105 -14.42 -5.06 6.16
C GLY A 105 -13.94 -3.88 5.29
N LYS A 106 -12.95 -3.12 5.77
CA LYS A 106 -12.28 -2.05 4.99
C LYS A 106 -11.51 -2.64 3.80
N LEU A 107 -10.75 -3.72 4.03
CA LEU A 107 -10.05 -4.42 2.95
C LEU A 107 -11.02 -4.93 1.88
N ALA A 108 -12.12 -5.57 2.27
CA ALA A 108 -13.13 -6.09 1.34
C ALA A 108 -13.76 -4.97 0.49
N GLN A 109 -14.04 -3.81 1.10
CA GLN A 109 -14.52 -2.63 0.39
C GLN A 109 -13.49 -2.18 -0.66
N MET A 110 -12.23 -2.00 -0.26
CA MET A 110 -11.13 -1.57 -1.13
C MET A 110 -10.92 -2.50 -2.33
N VAL A 111 -10.96 -3.81 -2.11
CA VAL A 111 -10.81 -4.80 -3.20
C VAL A 111 -11.96 -4.68 -4.21
N ARG A 112 -13.18 -4.41 -3.74
CA ARG A 112 -14.35 -4.27 -4.62
C ARG A 112 -14.34 -2.95 -5.39
N THR A 113 -14.07 -1.83 -4.72
CA THR A 113 -14.17 -0.50 -5.33
C THR A 113 -12.93 -0.13 -6.13
N GLY A 114 -11.77 -0.71 -5.79
CA GLY A 114 -10.48 -0.22 -6.28
C GLY A 114 -10.09 1.13 -5.69
N GLU A 115 -10.78 1.58 -4.64
CA GLU A 115 -10.61 2.89 -4.02
C GLU A 115 -10.30 2.76 -2.52
N ASN A 116 -9.64 3.77 -1.96
CA ASN A 116 -9.42 3.90 -0.52
C ASN A 116 -10.73 3.79 0.26
N SER A 117 -10.67 3.28 1.49
CA SER A 117 -11.86 3.27 2.37
C SER A 117 -12.05 4.67 2.97
N GLN A 118 -12.98 5.44 2.39
CA GLN A 118 -13.15 6.89 2.61
C GLN A 118 -14.40 7.31 3.42
N GLY A 119 -15.21 6.39 3.95
CA GLY A 119 -16.36 6.77 4.80
C GLY A 119 -17.70 6.88 4.07
N ASP A 120 -17.67 7.25 2.80
CA ASP A 120 -18.84 7.77 2.09
C ASP A 120 -19.43 6.81 1.04
N GLU A 121 -18.76 5.69 0.80
CA GLU A 121 -19.17 4.72 -0.22
C GLU A 121 -20.23 3.74 0.30
N PRO A 122 -21.25 3.38 -0.51
CA PRO A 122 -22.21 2.35 -0.15
C PRO A 122 -21.50 1.02 0.14
N VAL A 123 -21.76 0.44 1.31
CA VAL A 123 -21.17 -0.83 1.73
C VAL A 123 -22.10 -2.01 1.55
N ARG A 124 -21.52 -3.14 1.16
CA ARG A 124 -22.21 -4.43 1.13
C ARG A 124 -22.07 -5.16 2.47
N ARG A 125 -22.88 -6.21 2.67
CA ARG A 125 -22.77 -7.06 3.85
C ARG A 125 -21.37 -7.69 3.90
N GLY A 126 -20.66 -7.47 5.00
CA GLY A 126 -19.28 -7.94 5.19
C GLY A 126 -18.21 -6.88 4.89
N GLU A 127 -18.60 -5.72 4.36
CA GLU A 127 -17.75 -4.54 4.20
C GLU A 127 -17.91 -3.58 5.40
N SER A 128 -16.95 -2.68 5.58
CA SER A 128 -17.03 -1.60 6.56
C SER A 128 -17.09 -0.26 5.85
N ALA A 129 -17.98 0.62 6.31
CA ALA A 129 -18.04 2.00 5.81
C ALA A 129 -16.96 2.87 6.45
N ALA A 130 -16.35 2.42 7.55
CA ALA A 130 -15.43 3.25 8.32
C ALA A 130 -14.12 3.49 7.57
N ARG A 131 -13.59 4.72 7.65
CA ARG A 131 -12.30 5.06 7.02
C ARG A 131 -11.12 4.31 7.63
N GLY A 132 -10.04 4.20 6.88
CA GLY A 132 -8.77 3.68 7.39
C GLY A 132 -8.13 2.58 6.55
N GLY A 133 -8.58 2.42 5.31
CA GLY A 133 -7.93 1.58 4.30
C GLY A 133 -7.29 2.45 3.23
N ILE A 134 -6.05 2.16 2.87
CA ILE A 134 -5.29 2.84 1.81
C ILE A 134 -4.81 1.83 0.78
N ILE A 135 -5.02 2.16 -0.50
CA ILE A 135 -4.47 1.50 -1.67
C ILE A 135 -3.42 2.45 -2.24
N ARG A 136 -2.20 1.96 -2.44
CA ARG A 136 -1.18 2.62 -3.27
C ARG A 136 -0.64 1.59 -4.23
N HIS A 137 -1.13 1.64 -5.48
CA HIS A 137 -0.90 0.75 -6.63
C HIS A 137 -0.57 -0.73 -6.33
N ARG A 138 0.58 -1.01 -5.73
CA ARG A 138 1.13 -2.35 -5.41
C ARG A 138 0.81 -2.87 -4.01
N ILE A 139 0.21 -2.06 -3.13
CA ILE A 139 -0.08 -2.45 -1.74
C ILE A 139 -1.42 -1.91 -1.26
N MET A 140 -2.09 -2.69 -0.42
CA MET A 140 -3.25 -2.30 0.37
C MET A 140 -2.90 -2.43 1.85
N THR A 141 -3.20 -1.39 2.62
CA THR A 141 -3.11 -1.39 4.07
C THR A 141 -4.46 -1.06 4.67
N ALA A 142 -4.81 -1.69 5.78
CA ALA A 142 -5.99 -1.31 6.56
C ALA A 142 -5.67 -1.38 8.04
N PHE A 143 -6.16 -0.41 8.80
CA PHE A 143 -6.06 -0.40 10.25
C PHE A 143 -7.44 -0.20 10.87
N SER A 144 -7.67 -0.81 12.03
CA SER A 144 -8.82 -0.48 12.87
C SER A 144 -8.44 -0.54 14.34
N GLY A 145 -8.78 0.51 15.07
CA GLY A 145 -8.48 0.58 16.50
C GLY A 145 -8.68 1.96 17.12
N GLY A 146 -8.39 3.01 16.33
CA GLY A 146 -8.48 4.40 16.74
C GLY A 146 -9.69 5.11 16.15
N THR A 147 -9.59 6.43 16.04
CA THR A 147 -10.50 7.23 15.23
C THR A 147 -10.23 6.99 13.74
N GLU A 148 -11.20 7.28 12.89
CA GLU A 148 -11.05 7.19 11.43
C GLU A 148 -9.84 7.96 10.86
N VAL A 149 -9.50 9.10 11.47
CA VAL A 149 -8.33 9.90 11.09
C VAL A 149 -7.04 9.17 11.46
N GLN A 150 -6.96 8.60 12.67
CA GLN A 150 -5.80 7.82 13.12
C GLN A 150 -5.66 6.53 12.31
N ASP A 151 -6.76 5.82 12.05
CA ASP A 151 -6.74 4.61 11.23
C ASP A 151 -6.23 4.92 9.81
N THR A 152 -6.65 6.05 9.23
CA THR A 152 -6.17 6.53 7.93
C THR A 152 -4.68 6.85 7.96
N ASP A 153 -4.22 7.56 9.00
CA ASP A 153 -2.82 7.96 9.17
C ASP A 153 -1.90 6.74 9.33
N ILE A 154 -2.28 5.77 10.15
CA ILE A 154 -1.54 4.52 10.35
C ILE A 154 -1.43 3.72 9.05
N SER A 155 -2.55 3.56 8.32
CA SER A 155 -2.56 2.87 7.03
C SER A 155 -1.68 3.57 5.99
N ARG A 156 -1.77 4.90 5.91
CA ARG A 156 -0.96 5.71 5.00
C ARG A 156 0.53 5.59 5.32
N PHE A 157 0.90 5.64 6.59
CA PHE A 157 2.28 5.45 7.02
C PHE A 157 2.84 4.09 6.57
N GLY A 158 2.01 3.04 6.59
CA GLY A 158 2.35 1.74 6.02
C GLY A 158 2.60 1.78 4.52
N THR A 159 1.73 2.42 3.73
CA THR A 159 1.93 2.54 2.27
C THR A 159 3.13 3.38 1.90
N ASP A 160 3.37 4.49 2.62
CA ASP A 160 4.56 5.33 2.46
C ASP A 160 5.82 4.51 2.71
N LYS A 161 5.83 3.65 3.75
CA LYS A 161 6.97 2.79 4.01
C LYS A 161 7.26 1.81 2.87
N TYR A 162 6.22 1.25 2.27
CA TYR A 162 6.38 0.35 1.15
C TYR A 162 6.95 1.05 -0.08
N GLU A 163 6.47 2.25 -0.37
CA GLU A 163 6.96 3.07 -1.47
C GLU A 163 8.43 3.45 -1.29
N GLU A 164 8.86 3.83 -0.08
CA GLU A 164 10.28 4.08 0.21
C GLU A 164 11.17 2.87 -0.13
N LEU A 165 10.71 1.66 0.22
CA LEU A 165 11.44 0.42 -0.08
C LEU A 165 11.52 0.16 -1.58
N LEU A 166 10.45 0.45 -2.32
CA LEU A 166 10.43 0.31 -3.77
C LEU A 166 11.33 1.35 -4.44
N ILE A 167 11.20 2.62 -4.10
CA ILE A 167 12.03 3.72 -4.61
C ILE A 167 13.52 3.42 -4.40
N SER A 168 13.91 2.94 -3.22
CA SER A 168 15.31 2.60 -2.94
C SER A 168 15.84 1.51 -3.89
N ARG A 169 15.04 0.49 -4.19
CA ARG A 169 15.44 -0.61 -5.10
C ARG A 169 15.45 -0.19 -6.55
N TRP A 170 14.44 0.57 -6.92
CA TRP A 170 14.34 1.17 -8.24
C TRP A 170 15.51 2.11 -8.51
N GLN A 171 15.99 2.85 -7.51
CA GLN A 171 17.19 3.65 -7.62
C GLN A 171 18.43 2.79 -7.88
N GLU A 172 18.63 1.71 -7.10
CA GLU A 172 19.74 0.78 -7.33
C GLU A 172 19.71 0.19 -8.75
N GLU A 173 18.51 -0.13 -9.25
CA GLU A 173 18.32 -0.69 -10.58
C GLU A 173 18.54 0.35 -11.68
N LEU A 174 18.07 1.58 -11.50
CA LEU A 174 18.34 2.72 -12.39
C LEU A 174 19.84 2.96 -12.50
N ASP A 175 20.55 3.05 -11.38
CA ASP A 175 22.00 3.27 -11.33
C ASP A 175 22.77 2.14 -12.04
N ARG A 176 22.23 0.92 -11.99
CA ARG A 176 22.82 -0.27 -12.62
C ARG A 176 22.56 -0.36 -14.12
N THR A 177 21.36 -0.05 -14.57
CA THR A 177 20.90 -0.27 -15.95
C THR A 177 21.04 0.98 -16.82
N HIS A 178 20.94 2.15 -16.22
CA HIS A 178 21.01 3.46 -16.85
C HIS A 178 22.05 4.37 -16.15
N PRO A 179 23.32 3.94 -16.01
CA PRO A 179 24.35 4.69 -15.27
C PRO A 179 24.68 6.09 -15.86
N TRP A 180 24.20 6.39 -17.06
CA TRP A 180 24.30 7.71 -17.70
C TRP A 180 23.21 8.70 -17.26
N ILE A 181 22.17 8.22 -16.58
CA ILE A 181 21.13 9.05 -15.98
C ILE A 181 21.59 9.44 -14.58
N ASN A 182 21.93 10.72 -14.42
CA ASN A 182 22.10 11.30 -13.09
C ASN A 182 20.75 11.77 -12.59
N GLY A 183 19.99 10.84 -12.00
CA GLY A 183 18.62 11.11 -11.54
C GLY A 183 18.22 10.36 -10.28
N THR A 184 17.13 10.82 -9.68
CA THR A 184 16.53 10.24 -8.49
C THR A 184 15.16 9.69 -8.83
N VAL A 185 14.91 8.41 -8.50
CA VAL A 185 13.59 7.80 -8.64
C VAL A 185 12.61 8.49 -7.68
N LEU A 186 11.48 8.91 -8.23
CA LEU A 186 10.42 9.58 -7.49
C LEU A 186 9.24 8.64 -7.19
N GLY A 187 9.06 7.60 -7.98
CA GLY A 187 7.96 6.64 -7.83
C GLY A 187 7.57 5.99 -9.15
N GLU A 188 6.38 5.41 -9.18
CA GLU A 188 5.85 4.68 -10.33
C GLU A 188 4.95 5.56 -11.21
N LYS A 189 4.90 5.28 -12.52
CA LYS A 189 4.05 6.03 -13.46
C LYS A 189 2.56 6.02 -13.10
N ALA A 190 2.08 4.99 -12.42
CA ALA A 190 0.69 4.91 -11.95
C ALA A 190 0.31 6.13 -11.08
N ASP A 191 1.27 6.71 -10.36
CA ASP A 191 1.10 7.84 -9.45
C ASP A 191 1.63 9.16 -10.05
N LYS A 192 1.78 9.22 -11.37
CA LYS A 192 2.45 10.32 -12.10
C LYS A 192 1.95 11.72 -11.74
N GLU A 193 0.63 11.92 -11.69
CA GLU A 193 0.06 13.24 -11.42
C GLU A 193 0.47 13.77 -10.05
N GLU A 194 0.35 12.93 -9.01
CA GLU A 194 0.75 13.25 -7.64
C GLU A 194 2.26 13.50 -7.55
N ILE A 195 3.07 12.64 -8.17
CA ILE A 195 4.53 12.80 -8.19
C ILE A 195 4.93 14.12 -8.85
N ILE A 196 4.34 14.46 -9.99
CA ILE A 196 4.64 15.72 -10.70
C ILE A 196 4.23 16.91 -9.83
N GLU A 197 3.03 16.91 -9.27
CA GLU A 197 2.55 18.01 -8.43
C GLU A 197 3.48 18.24 -7.22
N GLN A 198 3.87 17.17 -6.53
CA GLN A 198 4.72 17.25 -5.34
C GLN A 198 6.16 17.67 -5.65
N ASN A 199 6.70 17.29 -6.80
CA ASN A 199 8.13 17.49 -7.10
C ASN A 199 8.42 18.71 -7.98
N THR A 200 7.46 19.18 -8.79
CA THR A 200 7.64 20.35 -9.67
C THR A 200 8.14 21.61 -8.94
N PRO A 201 7.63 21.97 -7.73
CA PRO A 201 8.11 23.14 -7.00
C PRO A 201 9.58 23.09 -6.57
N PHE A 202 10.20 21.90 -6.59
CA PHE A 202 11.56 21.65 -6.12
C PHE A 202 12.56 21.37 -7.26
N LEU A 203 12.15 21.55 -8.52
CA LEU A 203 13.03 21.37 -9.67
C LEU A 203 14.06 22.49 -9.78
N GLU A 204 15.34 22.10 -9.92
CA GLU A 204 16.38 23.03 -10.38
C GLU A 204 16.14 23.41 -11.85
N PRO A 205 16.65 24.56 -12.34
CA PRO A 205 16.43 25.03 -13.71
C PRO A 205 16.85 24.05 -14.83
N ASN A 206 17.73 23.09 -14.53
CA ASN A 206 18.21 22.07 -15.46
C ASN A 206 17.72 20.65 -15.09
N GLU A 207 16.85 20.52 -14.09
CA GLU A 207 16.20 19.25 -13.77
C GLU A 207 14.90 19.10 -14.56
N ILE A 208 14.63 17.87 -14.97
CA ILE A 208 13.37 17.48 -15.60
C ILE A 208 12.81 16.27 -14.86
N ILE A 209 11.49 16.12 -14.91
CA ILE A 209 10.82 14.88 -14.54
C ILE A 209 10.66 14.08 -15.84
N ASP A 210 11.26 12.89 -15.90
CA ASP A 210 11.22 12.02 -17.07
C ASP A 210 10.77 10.61 -16.71
N GLU A 211 10.29 9.86 -17.70
CA GLU A 211 9.86 8.47 -17.55
C GLU A 211 10.98 7.54 -18.00
N VAL A 212 11.37 6.59 -17.15
CA VAL A 212 12.40 5.58 -17.46
C VAL A 212 11.85 4.18 -17.23
N GLU A 213 11.98 3.33 -18.24
CA GLU A 213 11.68 1.91 -18.12
C GLU A 213 12.95 1.15 -17.70
N ILE A 214 12.91 0.49 -16.54
CA ILE A 214 14.09 -0.18 -15.96
C ILE A 214 13.98 -1.71 -15.96
N THR A 215 12.82 -2.26 -15.58
CA THR A 215 12.47 -3.69 -15.63
C THR A 215 11.44 -3.90 -16.73
N ASP A 216 11.34 -5.12 -17.28
CA ASP A 216 10.41 -5.45 -18.38
C ASP A 216 9.01 -4.89 -18.11
N GLY A 217 8.67 -3.75 -18.72
CA GLY A 217 7.38 -3.05 -18.57
C GLY A 217 7.18 -2.15 -17.35
N THR A 218 8.12 -2.04 -16.39
CA THR A 218 7.96 -1.10 -15.24
C THR A 218 8.49 0.27 -15.59
N ILE A 219 7.58 1.24 -15.63
CA ILE A 219 7.91 2.64 -15.92
C ILE A 219 7.95 3.43 -14.61
N LEU A 220 9.10 4.06 -14.37
CA LEU A 220 9.32 4.92 -13.22
C LEU A 220 9.36 6.37 -13.62
N ILE A 221 9.00 7.23 -12.67
CA ILE A 221 9.19 8.67 -12.77
C ILE A 221 10.52 9.02 -12.09
N VAL A 222 11.42 9.68 -12.81
CA VAL A 222 12.72 10.10 -12.29
C VAL A 222 12.89 11.62 -12.40
N LYS A 223 13.53 12.22 -11.42
CA LYS A 223 14.06 13.58 -11.51
C LYS A 223 15.49 13.51 -12.02
N ALA A 224 15.76 13.93 -13.25
CA ALA A 224 17.08 13.82 -13.87
C ALA A 224 17.62 15.18 -14.30
N LYS A 225 18.96 15.33 -14.26
CA LYS A 225 19.62 16.50 -14.87
C LYS A 225 19.60 16.36 -16.39
N ASN A 226 19.18 17.44 -17.05
CA ASN A 226 19.17 17.50 -18.49
C ASN A 226 20.61 17.52 -19.01
N ASN A 227 21.02 16.49 -19.75
CA ASN A 227 22.36 16.35 -20.34
C ASN A 227 22.53 17.18 -21.63
N LEU A 228 21.76 18.26 -21.82
CA LEU A 228 21.93 19.16 -22.97
C LEU A 228 23.27 19.93 -22.82
N GLU A 229 24.34 19.32 -23.33
CA GLU A 229 25.51 20.01 -23.90
C GLU A 229 25.38 20.10 -25.42
#